data_AF-A0A699ZUA0-F1
#
_entry.id   AF-A0A699ZUA0-F1
#
_cell.length_a   1.000
_cell.length_b   1.000
_cell.length_c   1.000
_cell.angle_alpha   90.00
_cell.angle_beta   90.00
_cell.angle_gamma   90.00
#
_symmetry.space_group_name_H-M   'P 1'
#
loop_
_entity.id
_entity.type
_entity.pdbx_description
1 polymer ?
#
loop_
_entity_poly.entity_id
_entity_poly.type
_entity_poly.pdbx_seq_one_letter_code
_entity_poly.pdbx_strand_id
1 'polypeptide(L)'
;MVREAVCWIKDPCLIGVLIRWTLTFSKSLKVYLRQGASMEKEVEALLLPHERAKLCEHCVDTTAAYPQYILHVLTQVVERANLTEIREDRLLESISRLNAAIGVCEKIL
;
A
#
# COMPACT_ATOMS: atom_id res chain seq x y z
N MET A 1 1.75 7.44 -9.75
CA MET A 1 2.46 6.37 -9.02
C MET A 1 2.84 5.17 -9.88
N VAL A 2 1.99 4.13 -10.10
CA VAL A 2 2.42 2.87 -10.77
C VAL A 2 3.08 3.10 -12.14
N ARG A 3 2.48 3.94 -12.98
CA ARG A 3 3.05 4.31 -14.29
C ARG A 3 4.46 4.91 -14.18
N GLU A 4 4.68 5.79 -13.20
CA GLU A 4 5.98 6.43 -12.98
C GLU A 4 6.99 5.44 -12.41
N ALA A 5 6.57 4.62 -11.44
CA ALA A 5 7.40 3.58 -10.83
C ALA A 5 7.93 2.57 -11.86
N VAL A 6 7.08 2.13 -12.80
CA VAL A 6 7.47 1.22 -13.89
C VAL A 6 8.55 1.85 -14.80
N CYS A 7 8.57 3.17 -14.95
CA CYS A 7 9.58 3.85 -15.77
C CYS A 7 10.91 4.07 -15.02
N TRP A 8 10.91 4.13 -13.69
CA TRP A 8 12.08 4.57 -12.92
C TRP A 8 12.75 3.46 -12.13
N ILE A 9 11.97 2.51 -11.61
CA ILE A 9 12.47 1.37 -10.84
C ILE A 9 12.95 0.31 -11.83
N LYS A 10 14.22 -0.10 -11.72
CA LYS A 10 14.79 -1.13 -12.61
C LYS A 10 14.58 -2.55 -12.09
N ASP A 11 14.36 -2.70 -10.79
CA ASP A 11 14.13 -3.99 -10.14
C ASP A 11 12.67 -4.45 -10.38
N PRO A 12 12.44 -5.51 -11.18
CA PRO A 12 11.10 -6.02 -11.45
C PRO A 12 10.43 -6.61 -10.21
N CYS A 13 11.21 -7.10 -9.24
CA CYS A 13 10.67 -7.60 -7.97
C CYS A 13 10.07 -6.44 -7.17
N LEU A 14 10.78 -5.31 -7.06
CA LEU A 14 10.27 -4.11 -6.39
C LEU A 14 9.03 -3.54 -7.08
N ILE A 15 9.01 -3.52 -8.43
CA ILE A 15 7.80 -3.14 -9.18
C ILE A 15 6.63 -4.06 -8.84
N GLY A 16 6.86 -5.38 -8.82
CA GLY A 16 5.84 -6.37 -8.49
C GLY A 16 5.25 -6.14 -7.09
N VAL A 17 6.10 -5.88 -6.10
CA VAL A 17 5.67 -5.52 -4.74
C VAL A 17 4.86 -4.21 -4.78
N LEU A 18 5.40 -3.14 -5.39
CA LEU A 18 4.70 -1.85 -5.47
C LEU A 18 3.30 -1.98 -6.06
N ILE A 19 3.13 -2.74 -7.15
CA ILE A 19 1.83 -2.95 -7.80
C ILE A 19 0.86 -3.69 -6.86
N ARG A 20 1.26 -4.84 -6.31
CA ARG A 20 0.39 -5.65 -5.43
C ARG A 20 -0.05 -4.86 -4.20
N TRP A 21 0.87 -4.13 -3.57
CA TRP A 21 0.57 -3.33 -2.39
C TRP A 21 -0.25 -2.07 -2.69
N THR A 22 -0.06 -1.45 -3.86
CA THR A 22 -0.92 -0.33 -4.32
C THR A 22 -2.36 -0.78 -4.52
N LEU A 23 -2.58 -1.94 -5.14
CA LEU A 23 -3.93 -2.50 -5.29
C LEU A 23 -4.53 -2.85 -3.93
N THR A 24 -3.71 -3.41 -3.04
CA THR A 24 -4.09 -3.79 -1.68
C THR A 24 -4.53 -2.59 -0.84
N PHE A 25 -3.95 -1.40 -1.04
CA PHE A 25 -4.38 -0.16 -0.38
C PHE A 25 -5.86 0.17 -0.63
N SER A 26 -6.33 0.02 -1.87
CA SER A 26 -7.75 0.27 -2.19
C SER A 26 -8.69 -0.72 -1.47
N LYS A 27 -8.22 -1.95 -1.28
CA LYS A 27 -8.94 -3.00 -0.55
C LYS A 27 -8.95 -2.74 0.95
N SER A 28 -7.81 -2.31 1.52
CA SER A 28 -7.75 -1.96 2.94
C SER A 28 -8.66 -0.79 3.26
N LEU A 29 -8.77 0.21 2.38
CA LEU A 29 -9.73 1.31 2.56
C LEU A 29 -11.17 0.78 2.63
N LYS A 30 -11.55 -0.13 1.72
CA LYS A 30 -12.89 -0.76 1.75
C LYS A 30 -13.13 -1.48 3.08
N VAL A 31 -12.16 -2.25 3.57
CA VAL A 31 -12.26 -3.00 4.82
C VAL A 31 -12.27 -2.08 6.04
N TYR A 32 -11.46 -1.03 6.00
CA TYR A 32 -11.38 -0.02 7.05
C TYR A 32 -12.73 0.71 7.23
N LEU A 33 -13.36 1.09 6.12
CA LEU A 33 -14.58 1.89 6.10
C LEU A 33 -15.88 1.07 6.24
N ARG A 34 -15.84 -0.25 5.97
CA ARG A 34 -17.03 -1.13 6.03
C ARG A 34 -16.90 -2.17 7.13
N GLN A 35 -17.86 -2.17 8.05
CA GLN A 35 -17.98 -3.24 9.04
C GLN A 35 -18.27 -4.59 8.37
N GLY A 36 -17.49 -5.63 8.72
CA GLY A 36 -17.73 -7.02 8.30
C GLY A 36 -16.98 -7.50 7.04
N ALA A 37 -16.18 -6.67 6.39
CA ALA A 37 -15.30 -7.13 5.32
C ALA A 37 -14.02 -7.79 5.91
N SER A 38 -13.66 -8.97 5.42
CA SER A 38 -12.43 -9.66 5.82
C SER A 38 -11.27 -9.20 4.94
N MET A 39 -10.22 -8.65 5.56
CA MET A 39 -9.02 -8.22 4.84
C MET A 39 -8.34 -9.41 4.13
N GLU A 40 -8.26 -10.56 4.80
CA GLU A 40 -7.66 -11.78 4.28
C GLU A 40 -8.28 -12.20 2.93
N LYS A 41 -9.61 -12.17 2.84
CA LYS A 41 -10.34 -12.50 1.60
C LYS A 41 -10.10 -11.48 0.48
N GLU A 42 -10.00 -10.20 0.81
CA GLU A 42 -9.80 -9.15 -0.20
C GLU A 42 -8.38 -9.15 -0.79
N VAL A 43 -7.39 -9.66 -0.05
CA VAL A 43 -5.97 -9.69 -0.48
C VAL A 43 -5.49 -11.05 -0.96
N GLU A 44 -6.28 -12.11 -0.84
CA GLU A 44 -5.89 -13.48 -1.20
C GLU A 44 -5.36 -13.59 -2.64
N ALA A 45 -6.02 -12.94 -3.59
CA ALA A 45 -5.61 -12.92 -5.00
C ALA A 45 -4.57 -11.83 -5.33
N LEU A 46 -4.30 -10.91 -4.40
CA LEU A 46 -3.44 -9.74 -4.65
C LEU A 46 -2.04 -9.91 -4.08
N LEU A 47 -1.92 -10.46 -2.88
CA LEU A 47 -0.66 -10.60 -2.15
C LEU A 47 -0.16 -12.05 -2.18
N LEU A 48 1.16 -12.20 -2.24
CA LEU A 48 1.83 -13.48 -2.10
C LEU A 48 1.65 -14.03 -0.66
N PRO A 49 1.75 -15.35 -0.44
CA PRO A 49 1.52 -15.94 0.89
C PRO A 49 2.34 -15.29 2.02
N HIS A 50 3.61 -14.99 1.77
CA HIS A 50 4.49 -14.33 2.75
C HIS A 50 4.15 -12.86 2.98
N GLU A 51 3.60 -12.17 1.98
CA GLU A 51 3.14 -10.78 2.10
C GLU A 51 1.86 -10.72 2.94
N ARG A 52 0.95 -11.69 2.74
CA ARG A 52 -0.26 -11.85 3.56
C ARG A 52 0.07 -12.15 5.01
N ALA A 53 1.00 -13.08 5.25
CA ALA A 53 1.43 -13.41 6.60
C ALA A 53 1.93 -12.16 7.35
N LYS A 54 2.77 -11.34 6.71
CA LYS A 54 3.25 -10.06 7.27
C LYS A 54 2.12 -9.08 7.54
N LEU A 55 1.18 -8.93 6.60
CA LEU A 55 0.03 -8.05 6.80
C LEU A 55 -0.81 -8.48 8.00
N CYS A 56 -1.09 -9.78 8.12
CA CYS A 56 -1.85 -10.33 9.24
C CYS A 56 -1.08 -10.18 10.57
N GLU A 57 0.21 -10.47 10.61
CA GLU A 57 1.08 -10.34 11.79
C GLU A 57 1.17 -8.90 12.29
N HIS A 58 1.24 -7.92 11.39
CA HIS A 58 1.36 -6.50 11.77
C HIS A 58 0.03 -5.81 12.06
N CYS A 59 -1.11 -6.42 11.72
CA CYS A 59 -2.44 -5.80 11.84
C CYS A 59 -3.45 -6.66 12.60
N VAL A 60 -2.96 -7.57 13.47
CA VAL A 60 -3.74 -8.57 14.21
C VAL A 60 -4.96 -7.96 14.93
N ASP A 61 -4.81 -6.76 15.50
CA ASP A 61 -5.77 -6.26 16.48
C ASP A 61 -6.68 -5.13 16.00
N THR A 62 -6.47 -4.57 14.79
CA THR A 62 -7.21 -3.38 14.37
C THR A 62 -7.27 -3.22 12.86
N THR A 63 -8.50 -3.15 12.33
CA THR A 63 -8.75 -2.86 10.90
C THR A 63 -8.27 -1.48 10.46
N ALA A 64 -8.17 -0.52 11.40
CA ALA A 64 -7.60 0.80 11.15
C ALA A 64 -6.09 0.79 10.85
N ALA A 65 -5.37 -0.29 11.19
CA ALA A 65 -3.94 -0.39 10.95
C ALA A 65 -3.61 -0.73 9.49
N TYR A 66 -4.54 -1.36 8.74
CA TYR A 66 -4.24 -1.86 7.40
C TYR A 66 -3.79 -0.77 6.41
N PRO A 67 -4.51 0.35 6.23
CA PRO A 67 -4.10 1.36 5.26
C PRO A 67 -2.73 1.96 5.59
N GLN A 68 -2.46 2.19 6.88
CA GLN A 68 -1.18 2.76 7.34
C GLN A 68 -0.01 1.80 7.14
N TYR A 69 -0.20 0.52 7.46
CA TYR A 69 0.81 -0.50 7.22
C TYR A 69 1.15 -0.63 5.73
N ILE A 70 0.15 -0.57 4.86
CA ILE A 70 0.38 -0.63 3.40
C ILE A 70 1.15 0.59 2.90
N LEU A 71 0.83 1.80 3.40
CA LEU A 71 1.60 3.00 3.07
C LEU A 71 3.06 2.87 3.52
N HIS A 72 3.30 2.33 4.72
CA HIS A 72 4.65 2.05 5.20
C HIS A 72 5.40 1.09 4.28
N VAL A 73 4.77 0.00 3.84
CA VAL A 73 5.38 -0.93 2.87
C VAL A 73 5.69 -0.25 1.54
N LEU A 74 4.78 0.60 1.02
CA LEU A 74 5.02 1.35 -0.21
C LEU A 74 6.20 2.31 -0.08
N THR A 75 6.33 3.01 1.06
CA THR A 75 7.49 3.88 1.34
C THR A 75 8.78 3.08 1.34
N GLN A 76 8.82 1.93 2.03
CA GLN A 76 9.99 1.06 2.06
C GLN A 76 10.38 0.55 0.66
N VAL A 77 9.42 0.31 -0.23
CA VAL A 77 9.71 -0.08 -1.62
C VAL A 77 10.34 1.06 -2.40
N VAL A 78 9.88 2.30 -2.21
CA VAL A 78 10.45 3.49 -2.86
C VAL A 78 11.87 3.74 -2.36
N GLU A 79 12.11 3.72 -1.05
CA GLU A 79 13.44 3.90 -0.45
C GLU A 79 14.43 2.84 -0.97
N ARG A 80 13.99 1.57 -1.09
CA ARG A 80 14.82 0.47 -1.61
C ARG A 80 15.08 0.54 -3.10
N ALA A 81 14.25 1.25 -3.87
CA ALA A 81 14.43 1.38 -5.30
C ALA A 81 15.66 2.24 -5.68
N ASN A 82 16.27 2.93 -4.71
CA ASN A 82 17.49 3.72 -4.86
C ASN A 82 17.40 4.68 -6.06
N LEU A 83 16.33 5.46 -6.08
CA LEU A 83 16.07 6.44 -7.13
C LEU A 83 16.88 7.72 -6.88
N THR A 84 16.94 8.60 -7.86
CA THR A 84 17.38 9.98 -7.63
C THR A 84 16.37 10.69 -6.74
N GLU A 85 16.83 11.61 -5.86
CA GLU A 85 16.00 12.41 -4.95
C GLU A 85 14.70 12.92 -5.58
N ILE A 86 14.79 13.59 -6.75
CA ILE A 86 13.61 14.13 -7.47
C ILE A 86 12.56 13.05 -7.81
N ARG A 87 12.99 11.84 -8.17
CA ARG A 87 12.08 10.74 -8.55
C ARG A 87 11.49 10.05 -7.32
N GLU A 88 12.30 9.91 -6.28
CA GLU A 88 11.87 9.42 -4.98
C GLU A 88 10.80 10.33 -4.38
N ASP A 89 11.08 11.64 -4.29
CA ASP A 89 10.16 12.65 -3.78
C ASP A 89 8.80 12.59 -4.47
N ARG A 90 8.78 12.41 -5.81
CA ARG A 90 7.54 12.32 -6.58
C ARG A 90 6.73 11.05 -6.29
N LEU A 91 7.40 9.94 -5.99
CA LEU A 91 6.71 8.72 -5.55
C LEU A 91 6.21 8.88 -4.10
N LEU A 92 7.01 9.47 -3.21
CA LEU A 92 6.62 9.77 -1.83
C LEU A 92 5.46 10.76 -1.75
N GLU A 93 5.40 11.75 -2.64
CA GLU A 93 4.26 12.67 -2.78
C GLU A 93 2.99 11.88 -3.19
N SER A 94 3.14 10.89 -4.06
CA SER A 94 2.02 10.01 -4.42
C SER A 94 1.52 9.19 -3.23
N ILE A 95 2.41 8.69 -2.38
CA ILE A 95 2.06 7.98 -1.15
C ILE A 95 1.40 8.94 -0.15
N SER A 96 1.90 10.17 -0.01
CA SER A 96 1.30 11.21 0.82
C SER A 96 -0.14 11.54 0.39
N ARG A 97 -0.41 11.58 -0.92
CA ARG A 97 -1.78 11.75 -1.44
C ARG A 97 -2.70 10.59 -1.09
N LEU A 98 -2.19 9.35 -1.09
CA LEU A 98 -2.96 8.19 -0.64
C LEU A 98 -3.28 8.29 0.86
N ASN A 99 -2.32 8.73 1.68
CA ASN A 99 -2.56 8.97 3.12
C ASN A 99 -3.64 10.03 3.35
N ALA A 100 -3.58 11.15 2.61
CA ALA A 100 -4.60 12.19 2.68
C ALA A 100 -6.01 11.68 2.30
N ALA A 101 -6.09 10.73 1.36
CA ALA A 101 -7.37 10.12 0.98
C ALA A 101 -8.02 9.33 2.13
N ILE A 102 -7.25 8.72 3.04
CA ILE A 102 -7.80 8.06 4.23
C ILE A 102 -8.61 9.06 5.07
N GLY A 103 -7.99 10.19 5.43
CA GLY A 103 -8.64 11.22 6.24
C GLY A 103 -9.83 11.89 5.54
N VAL A 104 -9.84 11.95 4.21
CA VAL A 104 -11.02 12.40 3.46
C VAL A 104 -12.15 11.36 3.54
N CYS A 105 -11.83 10.08 3.37
CA CYS A 105 -12.83 9.01 3.49
C CYS A 105 -13.45 8.92 4.89
N GLU A 106 -12.67 9.16 5.95
CA GLU A 106 -13.15 9.21 7.33
C GLU A 106 -14.12 10.38 7.58
N LYS A 107 -13.90 11.53 6.93
CA LYS A 107 -14.75 12.72 7.10
C LYS A 107 -16.11 12.63 6.40
N ILE A 108 -16.25 11.71 5.44
CA ILE A 108 -17.47 11.53 4.63
C ILE A 108 -18.43 10.51 5.28
N LEU A 109 -17.91 9.63 6.15
CA LEU A 109 -18.69 8.67 6.94
C LEU A 109 -19.31 9.34 8.17
#